data_AF-A0A7L0LKP5-F1
#
_entry.id   AF-A0A7L0LKP5-F1
#
_cell.length_a   1.000
_cell.length_b   1.000
_cell.length_c   1.000
_cell.angle_alpha   90.00
_cell.angle_beta   90.00
_cell.angle_gamma   90.00
#
_symmetry.space_group_name_H-M   'P 1'
#
loop_
_entity.id
_entity.type
_entity.pdbx_description
1 polymer ?
#
loop_
_entity_poly.entity_id
_entity_poly.type
_entity_poly.pdbx_seq_one_letter_code
_entity_poly.pdbx_strand_id
1 'polypeptide(L)'
;LFFSSAPAFSFIYIGGSVEIPNLTYTNDLSDPTSQKFLLQAKAIQNYLAETYESSFLGKYYMRSVVAAFSEGESGLRAYFWNTFWAP
;
A
#
# COMPACT_ATOMS: atom_id res chain seq x y z
N LEU A 1 2.63 24.92 36.37
CA LEU A 1 3.44 24.26 35.32
C LEU A 1 2.51 23.35 34.54
N PHE A 2 1.98 23.81 33.41
CA PHE A 2 1.21 22.96 32.51
C PHE A 2 2.19 22.09 31.73
N PHE A 3 2.23 20.79 32.02
CA PHE A 3 2.80 19.84 31.07
C PHE A 3 1.86 19.79 29.87
N SER A 4 2.17 20.54 28.83
CA SER A 4 1.63 20.25 27.50
C SER A 4 2.23 18.92 27.08
N SER A 5 1.51 17.81 27.30
CA SER A 5 1.81 16.59 26.56
C SER A 5 1.56 16.92 25.10
N ALA A 6 2.62 17.08 24.31
CA ALA A 6 2.51 17.00 22.87
C ALA A 6 1.66 15.76 22.53
N PRO A 7 0.75 15.81 21.54
CA PRO A 7 0.00 14.61 21.20
C PRO A 7 1.00 13.51 20.87
N ALA A 8 0.81 12.34 21.48
CA ALA A 8 1.56 11.15 21.11
C ALA A 8 1.29 10.93 19.61
N PHE A 9 2.36 11.01 18.81
CA PHE A 9 2.31 10.87 17.37
C PHE A 9 1.39 9.70 16.98
N SER A 10 0.42 9.93 16.10
CA SER A 10 -0.54 8.90 15.70
C SER A 10 -0.26 8.43 14.27
N PHE A 11 -0.43 7.13 14.02
CA PHE A 11 -0.31 6.54 12.69
C PHE A 11 -1.70 6.22 12.15
N ILE A 12 -1.98 6.64 10.91
CA ILE A 12 -3.20 6.29 10.20
C ILE A 12 -2.88 5.15 9.23
N TYR A 13 -3.65 4.08 9.32
CA TYR A 13 -3.59 2.95 8.39
C TYR A 13 -4.83 2.96 7.51
N ILE A 14 -4.63 3.09 6.20
CA ILE A 14 -5.72 3.06 5.21
C ILE A 14 -5.57 1.81 4.37
N GLY A 15 -6.53 0.90 4.48
CA GLY A 15 -6.63 -0.29 3.65
C GLY A 15 -7.41 0.01 2.36
N GLY A 16 -7.03 -0.65 1.27
CA GLY A 16 -7.74 -0.55 0.01
C GLY A 16 -7.39 -1.67 -0.95
N SER A 17 -8.06 -1.66 -2.10
CA SER A 17 -7.73 -2.53 -3.22
C SER A 17 -7.78 -1.77 -4.52
N VAL A 18 -6.92 -2.13 -5.45
CA VAL A 18 -6.92 -1.63 -6.82
C VAL A 18 -6.94 -2.81 -7.78
N GLU A 19 -7.64 -2.67 -8.89
CA GLU A 19 -7.61 -3.66 -9.95
C GLU A 19 -6.75 -3.16 -11.10
N ILE A 20 -5.84 -4.01 -11.55
CA ILE A 20 -4.88 -3.72 -12.61
C ILE A 20 -5.33 -4.50 -13.84
N PRO A 21 -5.90 -3.83 -14.86
CA PRO A 21 -6.40 -4.50 -16.04
C PRO A 21 -5.24 -5.13 -16.81
N ASN A 22 -5.54 -6.15 -17.62
CA ASN A 22 -4.58 -6.85 -18.48
C ASN A 22 -3.46 -7.58 -17.73
N LEU A 23 -3.57 -7.77 -16.41
CA LEU A 23 -2.75 -8.68 -15.63
C LEU A 23 -3.59 -9.86 -15.16
N THR A 24 -3.13 -11.08 -15.44
CA THR A 24 -3.84 -12.30 -15.04
C THR A 24 -3.34 -12.78 -13.69
N TYR A 25 -4.27 -13.13 -12.80
CA TYR A 25 -3.94 -13.81 -11.56
C TYR A 25 -3.40 -15.22 -11.83
N THR A 26 -2.38 -15.63 -11.07
CA THR A 26 -1.75 -16.95 -11.18
C THR A 26 -1.46 -17.47 -9.78
N ASN A 27 -1.43 -18.80 -9.61
CA ASN A 27 -1.24 -19.42 -8.30
C ASN A 27 0.02 -18.95 -7.55
N ASP A 28 1.11 -18.59 -8.24
CA ASP A 28 2.31 -18.04 -7.57
C ASP A 28 2.03 -16.75 -6.80
N LEU A 29 1.02 -15.97 -7.20
CA LEU A 29 0.60 -14.74 -6.52
C LEU A 29 -0.19 -15.01 -5.23
N SER A 30 -0.50 -16.27 -4.92
CA SER A 30 -1.05 -16.68 -3.61
C SER A 30 0.04 -16.88 -2.56
N ASP A 31 1.29 -17.09 -2.97
CA ASP A 31 2.43 -17.29 -2.08
C ASP A 31 3.18 -15.95 -1.91
N PRO A 32 3.13 -15.32 -0.72
CA PRO A 32 3.80 -14.05 -0.47
C PRO A 32 5.33 -14.13 -0.53
N THR A 33 5.90 -15.33 -0.55
CA THR A 33 7.34 -15.57 -0.68
C THR A 33 7.77 -15.82 -2.13
N SER A 34 6.83 -15.99 -3.06
CA SER A 34 7.15 -16.24 -4.46
C SER A 34 7.81 -15.02 -5.10
N GLN A 35 8.74 -15.27 -6.01
CA GLN A 35 9.38 -14.19 -6.77
C GLN A 35 8.35 -13.33 -7.51
N LYS A 36 7.27 -13.95 -8.02
CA LYS A 36 6.23 -13.24 -8.76
C LYS A 36 5.43 -12.30 -7.85
N PHE A 37 5.07 -12.75 -6.66
CA PHE A 37 4.44 -11.90 -5.65
C PHE A 37 5.33 -10.71 -5.31
N LEU A 38 6.59 -10.97 -4.97
CA LEU A 38 7.53 -9.94 -4.53
C LEU A 38 7.76 -8.87 -5.60
N LEU A 39 7.92 -9.27 -6.87
CA LEU A 39 8.11 -8.34 -7.98
C LEU A 39 6.86 -7.50 -8.23
N GLN A 40 5.67 -8.12 -8.23
CA GLN A 40 4.43 -7.40 -8.46
C GLN A 40 4.08 -6.45 -7.31
N ALA A 41 4.27 -6.91 -6.06
CA ALA A 41 4.11 -6.09 -4.87
C ALA A 41 5.03 -4.87 -4.91
N LYS A 42 6.31 -5.08 -5.26
CA LYS A 42 7.27 -3.97 -5.39
C LYS A 42 6.86 -2.95 -6.45
N ALA A 43 6.39 -3.40 -7.61
CA ALA A 43 5.94 -2.49 -8.67
C ALA A 43 4.78 -1.60 -8.21
N ILE A 44 3.77 -2.19 -7.55
CA ILE A 44 2.60 -1.45 -7.05
C ILE A 44 2.99 -0.52 -5.90
N GLN A 45 3.83 -0.99 -4.97
CA GLN A 45 4.32 -0.18 -3.85
C GLN A 45 5.11 1.03 -4.35
N ASN A 46 5.96 0.87 -5.37
CA ASN A 46 6.69 1.99 -5.98
C ASN A 46 5.73 3.00 -6.61
N TYR A 47 4.71 2.53 -7.33
CA TYR A 47 3.69 3.40 -7.92
C TYR A 47 2.92 4.19 -6.85
N LEU A 48 2.50 3.53 -5.76
CA LEU A 48 1.82 4.18 -4.65
C LEU A 48 2.73 5.20 -3.95
N ALA A 49 4.01 4.87 -3.76
CA ALA A 49 4.98 5.80 -3.17
C ALA A 49 5.12 7.07 -4.00
N GLU A 50 5.40 6.95 -5.30
CA GLU A 50 5.51 8.10 -6.21
C GLU A 50 4.22 8.94 -6.23
N THR A 51 3.06 8.27 -6.24
CA THR A 51 1.75 8.93 -6.22
C THR A 51 1.52 9.70 -4.93
N TYR A 52 1.79 9.12 -3.76
CA TYR A 52 1.55 9.80 -2.49
C TYR A 52 2.59 10.87 -2.20
N GLU A 53 3.87 10.63 -2.48
CA GLU A 53 4.97 11.59 -2.30
C GLU A 53 4.76 12.85 -3.15
N SER A 54 4.20 12.72 -4.35
CA SER A 54 3.87 13.85 -5.22
C SER A 54 2.54 14.54 -4.89
N SER A 55 1.74 14.00 -3.97
CA SER A 55 0.42 14.53 -3.60
C SER A 55 0.46 15.47 -2.39
N PHE A 56 -0.70 16.07 -2.06
CA PHE A 56 -0.85 16.85 -0.82
C PHE A 56 -0.59 16.04 0.46
N LEU A 57 -0.65 14.70 0.38
CA LEU A 57 -0.38 13.78 1.47
C LEU A 57 1.11 13.44 1.63
N GLY A 58 1.98 13.89 0.72
CA GLY A 58 3.39 13.45 0.67
C GLY A 58 4.15 13.65 1.98
N LYS A 59 3.95 14.76 2.67
CA LYS A 59 4.58 15.02 3.99
C LYS A 59 4.11 14.09 5.12
N TYR A 60 2.99 13.39 4.92
CA TYR A 60 2.43 12.44 5.86
C TYR A 60 2.68 11.00 5.43
N TYR A 61 2.98 10.76 4.15
CA TYR A 61 3.19 9.41 3.63
C TYR A 61 4.40 8.75 4.29
N MET A 62 4.25 7.49 4.69
CA MET A 62 5.36 6.69 5.21
C MET A 62 5.68 5.50 4.34
N ARG A 63 4.67 4.68 4.02
CA ARG A 63 4.85 3.48 3.19
C ARG A 63 3.53 2.91 2.72
N SER A 64 3.62 2.13 1.65
CA SER A 64 2.57 1.24 1.16
C SER A 64 3.07 -0.19 1.21
N VAL A 65 2.19 -1.12 1.59
CA VAL A 65 2.48 -2.55 1.63
C VAL A 65 1.37 -3.29 0.92
N VAL A 66 1.72 -4.10 -0.08
CA VAL A 66 0.77 -5.03 -0.72
C VAL A 66 0.65 -6.25 0.18
N ALA A 67 -0.57 -6.55 0.61
CA ALA A 67 -0.89 -7.65 1.52
C ALA A 67 -1.26 -8.94 0.77
N ALA A 68 -1.95 -8.83 -0.36
CA ALA A 68 -2.44 -9.97 -1.12
C ALA A 68 -2.78 -9.62 -2.56
N PHE A 69 -2.92 -10.65 -3.38
CA PHE A 69 -3.48 -10.59 -4.72
C PHE A 69 -4.67 -11.54 -4.86
N SER A 70 -5.62 -11.20 -5.73
CA SER A 70 -6.67 -12.10 -6.17
C SER A 70 -6.99 -11.89 -7.64
N GLU A 71 -7.79 -12.80 -8.20
CA GLU A 71 -8.50 -12.54 -9.44
C GLU A 71 -9.50 -11.39 -9.23
N GLY A 72 -9.55 -10.48 -10.21
CA GLY A 72 -10.50 -9.37 -10.30
C GLY A 72 -11.45 -9.56 -11.49
N GLU A 73 -12.33 -8.59 -11.74
CA GLU A 73 -13.32 -8.68 -12.83
C GLU A 73 -12.69 -8.55 -14.22
N SER A 74 -11.63 -7.76 -14.33
CA SER A 74 -10.94 -7.34 -15.56
C SER A 74 -9.42 -7.52 -15.50
N GLY A 75 -8.89 -8.05 -14.39
CA GLY A 75 -7.46 -8.27 -14.22
C GLY A 75 -7.05 -8.66 -12.81
N LEU A 76 -5.85 -8.23 -12.40
CA LEU A 76 -5.25 -8.59 -11.14
C LEU A 76 -5.69 -7.61 -10.06
N ARG A 77 -6.37 -8.09 -9.02
CA ARG A 77 -6.70 -7.26 -7.87
C ARG A 77 -5.58 -7.33 -6.84
N ALA A 78 -5.11 -6.17 -6.39
CA ALA A 78 -4.10 -6.03 -5.34
C ALA A 78 -4.72 -5.37 -4.11
N TYR A 79 -4.49 -5.96 -2.95
CA TYR A 79 -4.91 -5.43 -1.65
C TYR A 79 -3.72 -4.83 -0.94
N PHE A 80 -3.86 -3.64 -0.40
CA PHE A 80 -2.74 -2.90 0.19
C PHE A 80 -3.14 -2.11 1.43
N TRP A 81 -2.14 -1.79 2.23
CA TRP A 81 -2.20 -0.87 3.35
C TRP A 81 -1.27 0.30 3.11
N ASN A 82 -1.76 1.51 3.32
CA ASN A 82 -0.97 2.73 3.36
C ASN A 82 -0.83 3.19 4.81
N THR A 83 0.38 3.55 5.21
CA THR A 83 0.67 4.13 6.52
C THR A 83 0.98 5.61 6.34
N PHE A 84 0.28 6.45 7.10
CA PHE A 84 0.52 7.89 7.16
C PHE A 84 0.83 8.31 8.60
N TRP A 85 1.72 9.27 8.74
CA TRP A 85 1.94 10.01 9.95
C TRP A 85 0.83 11.06 10.14
N ALA A 86 0.27 11.16 11.34
CA ALA A 86 -0.74 12.14 11.70
C ALA A 86 -0.33 12.94 12.96
N PRO A 87 -0.07 14.25 12.82
CA PRO A 87 0.24 15.16 13.94
C PRO A 87 -0.94 15.44 14.86
#